data_AF-A0A1C3P6G6-F1
#
_entry.id   AF-A0A1C3P6G6-F1
#
_cell.length_a   1.000
_cell.length_b   1.000
_cell.length_c   1.000
_cell.angle_alpha   90.00
_cell.angle_beta   90.00
_cell.angle_gamma   90.00
#
_symmetry.space_group_name_H-M   'P 1'
#
loop_
_entity.id
_entity.type
_entity.pdbx_description
1 polymer ?
#
loop_
_entity_poly.entity_id
_entity_poly.type
_entity_poly.pdbx_seq_one_letter_code
_entity_poly.pdbx_strand_id
1 'polypeptide(L)'
;MKGADAARVSLLRAATERAGYEAVLALADVKTTHSTYEPDDGYGYRQRYWDDDEDEDGEDSDGPADYEIQELIDVDVTLTHWTGPHGDRLEATSLDVGAEEVCASARTDDLEPYASEYEGYMGNWGNTLDRWYHRAAVVVWPREQAFANRAETSPAWALDALAEMALAGDVSGAKAAAATLEPFWDSALRARSPQDKDRISETFGKALRTADAVADAAAASMLLRPFRIENLTADDVAPFGKLASRYGQQWTIGLLRTWAGAGEPTWAIGGPERRQWVADSLPGLCAGLHAAPGAGAMAAQLLLDLAWKWLSEAVGIAIRSSSPRYRDSGLDNLGRPLASVLTAAAATGTASTRATVAAYLRQQPDAVTALEMPALRAAAGLPGDGLRGEAGFGDLAADCAARLRTRLALPRRTSTDWSITLSAGGCACDLCDTLRAFLADPDRRTLEWPLAEKRRQHVHSRIDAAELPVSHVTRRQGRPYTLVLHKTDALFTDEAKARDRDQADLDWLAAEWHAAPDPLALS
;
A
#
# COMPACT_ATOMS: atom_id res chain seq x y z
N MET A 1 -3.09 10.79 43.48
CA MET A 1 -3.94 10.21 44.56
C MET A 1 -3.49 10.77 45.90
N LYS A 2 -4.43 11.14 46.79
CA LYS A 2 -4.17 11.71 48.13
C LYS A 2 -5.05 11.04 49.18
N GLY A 3 -4.71 11.15 50.45
CA GLY A 3 -5.57 10.72 51.56
C GLY A 3 -5.87 9.21 51.55
N ALA A 4 -7.15 8.84 51.67
CA ALA A 4 -7.60 7.45 51.78
C ALA A 4 -7.20 6.57 50.58
N ASP A 5 -7.15 7.14 49.37
CA ASP A 5 -6.78 6.39 48.17
C ASP A 5 -5.31 5.99 48.17
N ALA A 6 -4.43 6.83 48.73
CA ALA A 6 -3.01 6.46 48.87
C ALA A 6 -2.84 5.22 49.76
N ALA A 7 -3.58 5.15 50.87
CA ALA A 7 -3.54 3.98 51.77
C ALA A 7 -4.09 2.71 51.09
N ARG A 8 -5.20 2.83 50.33
CA ARG A 8 -5.79 1.71 49.57
C ARG A 8 -4.84 1.20 48.48
N VAL A 9 -4.21 2.10 47.73
CA VAL A 9 -3.21 1.77 46.71
C VAL A 9 -2.02 1.03 47.32
N SER A 10 -1.50 1.51 48.45
CA SER A 10 -0.38 0.84 49.13
C SER A 10 -0.74 -0.58 49.57
N LEU A 11 -1.94 -0.79 50.11
CA LEU A 11 -2.43 -2.13 50.48
C LEU A 11 -2.61 -3.02 49.25
N LEU A 12 -3.20 -2.49 48.17
CA LEU A 12 -3.40 -3.22 46.93
C LEU A 12 -2.05 -3.64 46.33
N ARG A 13 -1.07 -2.74 46.26
CA ARG A 13 0.29 -3.04 45.77
C ARG A 13 0.96 -4.17 46.55
N ALA A 14 0.85 -4.15 47.88
CA ALA A 14 1.39 -5.21 48.73
C ALA A 14 0.66 -6.55 48.51
N ALA A 15 -0.65 -6.53 48.28
CA ALA A 15 -1.44 -7.72 47.99
C ALA A 15 -1.10 -8.29 46.60
N THR A 16 -0.99 -7.44 45.57
CA THR A 16 -0.64 -7.85 44.21
C THR A 16 0.77 -8.43 44.17
N GLU A 17 1.74 -7.82 44.87
CA GLU A 17 3.10 -8.33 44.96
C GLU A 17 3.13 -9.77 45.51
N ARG A 18 2.43 -10.01 46.63
CA ARG A 18 2.27 -11.35 47.24
C ARG A 18 1.56 -12.36 46.35
N ALA A 19 0.65 -11.89 45.49
CA ALA A 19 -0.12 -12.74 44.58
C ALA A 19 0.59 -13.02 43.24
N GLY A 20 1.77 -12.44 43.00
CA GLY A 20 2.47 -12.60 41.71
C GLY A 20 2.03 -11.63 40.62
N TYR A 21 1.37 -10.53 41.00
CA TYR A 21 0.88 -9.48 40.10
C TYR A 21 1.73 -8.22 40.22
N GLU A 22 1.81 -7.47 39.13
CA GLU A 22 2.34 -6.11 39.13
C GLU A 22 1.19 -5.12 39.19
N ALA A 23 1.43 -4.00 39.90
CA ALA A 23 0.48 -2.90 40.00
C ALA A 23 1.18 -1.58 39.64
N VAL A 24 0.61 -0.85 38.69
CA VAL A 24 1.10 0.48 38.25
C VAL A 24 0.02 1.54 38.45
N LEU A 25 0.44 2.79 38.67
CA LEU A 25 -0.52 3.89 38.67
C LEU A 25 -0.69 4.38 37.23
N ALA A 26 -1.91 4.68 36.83
CA ALA A 26 -2.22 5.22 35.53
C ALA A 26 -3.19 6.41 35.62
N LEU A 27 -3.19 7.22 34.57
CA LEU A 27 -4.23 8.19 34.27
C LEU A 27 -5.12 7.59 33.18
N ALA A 28 -6.42 7.50 33.46
CA ALA A 28 -7.43 7.03 32.54
C ALA A 28 -8.29 8.21 32.10
N ASP A 29 -8.46 8.34 30.79
CA ASP A 29 -9.45 9.22 30.19
C ASP A 29 -10.67 8.36 29.88
N VAL A 30 -11.82 8.79 30.39
CA VAL A 30 -13.10 8.09 30.20
C VAL A 30 -14.00 9.00 29.39
N LYS A 31 -14.44 8.53 28.23
CA LYS A 31 -15.48 9.15 27.43
C LYS A 31 -16.77 8.36 27.62
N THR A 32 -17.86 9.05 27.94
CA THR A 32 -19.19 8.45 27.97
C THR A 32 -20.09 9.13 26.96
N THR A 33 -20.80 8.34 26.17
CA THR A 33 -21.74 8.82 25.16
C THR A 33 -23.14 8.51 25.64
N HIS A 34 -24.00 9.53 25.76
CA HIS A 34 -25.38 9.37 26.20
C HIS A 34 -26.36 9.77 25.11
N SER A 35 -27.48 9.08 25.03
CA SER A 35 -28.63 9.58 24.27
C SER A 35 -29.28 10.74 24.99
N THR A 36 -29.75 11.72 24.23
CA THR A 36 -30.44 12.90 24.76
C THR A 36 -31.74 13.13 24.00
N TYR A 37 -32.70 13.74 24.69
CA TYR A 37 -33.90 14.29 24.09
C TYR A 37 -33.99 15.77 24.42
N GLU A 38 -34.54 16.53 23.48
CA GLU A 38 -35.07 17.85 23.81
C GLU A 38 -36.27 17.65 24.75
N PRO A 39 -36.37 18.41 25.85
CA PRO A 39 -37.50 18.38 26.75
C PRO A 39 -38.75 18.68 25.94
N ASP A 40 -39.77 17.84 26.12
CA ASP A 40 -41.02 17.92 25.38
C ASP A 40 -41.70 19.27 25.70
N ASP A 41 -41.54 20.24 24.80
CA ASP A 41 -42.39 21.43 24.73
C ASP A 41 -43.80 20.94 24.38
N GLY A 42 -44.54 20.58 25.44
CA GLY A 42 -45.78 19.82 25.37
C GLY A 42 -46.65 20.18 24.18
N TYR A 43 -46.87 19.18 23.32
CA TYR A 43 -47.76 19.19 22.15
C TYR A 43 -49.07 19.97 22.37
N GLY A 44 -49.03 21.26 22.07
CA GLY A 44 -50.17 22.15 22.02
C GLY A 44 -50.82 22.12 20.64
N TYR A 45 -51.80 21.25 20.45
CA TYR A 45 -52.76 21.37 19.34
C TYR A 45 -53.39 22.77 19.32
N ARG A 46 -53.06 23.64 18.35
CA ARG A 46 -53.90 24.80 17.97
C ARG A 46 -53.60 25.32 16.55
N GLN A 47 -54.42 24.83 15.62
CA GLN A 47 -55.29 25.63 14.75
C GLN A 47 -54.67 26.79 13.93
N ARG A 48 -54.30 26.44 12.68
CA ARG A 48 -54.49 27.19 11.42
C ARG A 48 -55.20 28.56 11.53
N TYR A 49 -54.46 29.65 11.33
CA TYR A 49 -54.91 30.87 10.64
C TYR A 49 -53.75 31.40 9.78
N TRP A 50 -54.09 31.79 8.55
CA TRP A 50 -53.23 32.56 7.65
C TRP A 50 -53.24 34.01 8.11
N ASP A 51 -52.07 34.64 8.23
CA ASP A 51 -51.86 36.01 7.72
C ASP A 51 -50.37 36.29 7.56
N ASP A 52 -50.06 37.05 6.51
CA ASP A 52 -48.77 37.69 6.20
C ASP A 52 -48.19 38.38 7.44
N ASP A 53 -46.87 38.31 7.62
CA ASP A 53 -46.03 39.50 7.74
C ASP A 53 -44.53 39.13 7.77
N GLU A 54 -43.75 40.07 7.25
CA GLU A 54 -42.32 40.05 7.00
C GLU A 54 -41.46 39.98 8.28
N ASP A 55 -40.22 39.51 8.08
CA ASP A 55 -39.01 39.80 8.87
C ASP A 55 -38.96 39.37 10.35
N GLU A 56 -38.09 38.40 10.65
CA GLU A 56 -37.04 38.55 11.67
C GLU A 56 -36.13 37.30 11.66
N ASP A 57 -34.89 37.52 11.21
CA ASP A 57 -33.65 36.98 11.75
C ASP A 57 -33.78 35.71 12.61
N GLY A 58 -33.36 34.57 12.04
CA GLY A 58 -33.08 33.37 12.80
C GLY A 58 -31.89 33.62 13.73
N GLU A 59 -32.17 34.16 14.91
CA GLU A 59 -31.24 34.17 16.03
C GLU A 59 -30.97 32.72 16.43
N ASP A 60 -29.75 32.27 16.16
CA ASP A 60 -29.14 31.11 16.81
C ASP A 60 -29.25 31.33 18.33
N SER A 61 -30.20 30.65 18.95
CA SER A 61 -30.39 30.67 20.39
C SER A 61 -29.23 29.91 21.06
N ASP A 62 -28.12 30.61 21.30
CA ASP A 62 -27.03 30.25 22.23
C ASP A 62 -27.51 30.33 23.71
N GLY A 63 -28.62 29.66 24.02
CA GLY A 63 -29.02 29.31 25.38
C GLY A 63 -28.55 27.88 25.70
N PRO A 64 -28.36 27.50 26.98
CA PRO A 64 -28.14 26.11 27.30
C PRO A 64 -29.37 25.35 26.80
N ALA A 65 -29.22 24.54 25.75
CA ALA A 65 -30.28 23.63 25.37
C ALA A 65 -30.52 22.76 26.60
N ASP A 66 -31.65 22.96 27.28
CA ASP A 66 -32.11 22.02 28.28
C ASP A 66 -32.29 20.72 27.49
N TYR A 67 -31.46 19.70 27.73
CA TYR A 67 -31.61 18.38 27.14
C TYR A 67 -31.67 17.35 28.26
N GLU A 68 -32.58 16.40 28.15
CA GLU A 68 -32.72 15.30 29.10
C GLU A 68 -31.81 14.15 28.69
N ILE A 69 -30.83 13.85 29.53
CA ILE A 69 -29.92 12.72 29.36
C ILE A 69 -30.67 11.43 29.70
N GLN A 70 -30.69 10.48 28.79
CA GLN A 70 -31.37 9.20 28.96
C GLN A 70 -30.39 8.05 29.22
N GLU A 71 -30.06 7.31 28.17
CA GLU A 71 -29.34 6.06 28.26
C GLU A 71 -27.88 6.25 27.86
N LEU A 72 -26.99 5.64 28.64
CA LEU A 72 -25.59 5.49 28.31
C LEU A 72 -25.47 4.53 27.11
N ILE A 73 -25.05 5.07 25.97
CA ILE A 73 -24.86 4.32 24.72
C ILE A 73 -23.52 3.60 24.76
N ASP A 74 -22.46 4.32 25.14
CA ASP A 74 -21.10 3.80 25.05
C ASP A 74 -20.17 4.37 26.12
N VAL A 75 -19.13 3.61 26.46
CA VAL A 75 -18.06 4.01 27.38
C VAL A 75 -16.72 3.60 26.79
N ASP A 76 -15.93 4.59 26.41
CA ASP A 76 -14.54 4.40 26.04
C ASP A 76 -13.63 4.71 27.22
N VAL A 77 -12.72 3.79 27.56
CA VAL A 77 -11.71 4.00 28.58
C VAL A 77 -10.33 3.83 27.96
N THR A 78 -9.54 4.91 27.97
CA THR A 78 -8.18 4.91 27.44
C THR A 78 -7.19 5.31 28.53
N LEU A 79 -6.16 4.49 28.76
CA LEU A 79 -5.04 4.87 29.61
C LEU A 79 -4.11 5.79 28.82
N THR A 80 -3.91 7.01 29.32
CA THR A 80 -3.08 8.03 28.64
C THR A 80 -1.67 8.12 29.22
N HIS A 81 -1.50 7.79 30.50
CA HIS A 81 -0.21 7.80 31.18
C HIS A 81 -0.12 6.70 32.24
N TRP A 82 1.07 6.19 32.50
CA TRP A 82 1.32 5.33 33.66
C TRP A 82 2.69 5.53 34.31
N THR A 83 2.89 4.97 35.50
CA THR A 83 4.17 4.98 36.19
C THR A 83 5.03 3.78 35.79
N GLY A 84 6.34 3.98 35.62
CA GLY A 84 7.31 2.92 35.46
C GLY A 84 7.32 1.90 36.62
N PRO A 85 7.99 0.73 36.46
CA PRO A 85 8.00 -0.36 37.45
C PRO A 85 8.44 0.09 38.86
N HIS A 86 9.29 1.11 38.95
CA HIS A 86 9.80 1.67 40.19
C HIS A 86 9.04 2.91 40.69
N GLY A 87 7.99 3.34 39.97
CA GLY A 87 7.15 4.49 40.34
C GLY A 87 7.81 5.85 40.16
N ASP A 88 8.96 5.89 39.49
CA ASP A 88 9.88 7.03 39.39
C ASP A 88 9.68 7.87 38.12
N ARG A 89 9.11 7.29 37.05
CA ARG A 89 8.86 7.97 35.78
C ARG A 89 7.40 7.87 35.36
N LEU A 90 6.83 8.99 34.91
CA LEU A 90 5.54 9.03 34.22
C LEU A 90 5.79 8.86 32.71
N GLU A 91 5.12 7.90 32.10
CA GLU A 91 5.26 7.56 30.69
C GLU A 91 3.92 7.77 29.99
N ALA A 92 3.94 8.49 28.86
CA ALA A 92 2.77 8.61 28.00
C ALA A 92 2.49 7.27 27.32
N THR A 93 1.22 6.92 27.22
CA THR A 93 0.73 5.66 26.66
C THR A 93 -0.64 5.88 26.02
N SER A 94 -1.10 4.91 25.24
CA SER A 94 -2.46 4.86 24.70
C SER A 94 -2.86 3.40 24.70
N LEU A 95 -3.63 2.99 25.70
CA LEU A 95 -4.17 1.64 25.81
C LEU A 95 -5.68 1.73 26.00
N ASP A 96 -6.42 1.17 25.06
CA ASP A 96 -7.86 1.03 25.19
C ASP A 96 -8.16 -0.17 26.11
N VAL A 97 -9.05 0.06 27.07
CA VAL A 97 -9.42 -0.90 28.10
C VAL A 97 -10.90 -1.21 27.97
N GLY A 98 -11.25 -2.49 27.88
CA GLY A 98 -12.65 -2.91 27.79
C GLY A 98 -13.42 -2.51 29.06
N ALA A 99 -14.69 -2.13 28.92
CA ALA A 99 -15.52 -1.76 30.07
C ALA A 99 -15.61 -2.90 31.12
N GLU A 100 -15.51 -4.15 30.67
CA GLU A 100 -15.47 -5.36 31.50
C GLU A 100 -14.18 -5.53 32.32
N GLU A 101 -13.10 -4.85 31.93
CA GLU A 101 -11.79 -4.88 32.60
C GLU A 101 -11.68 -3.78 33.67
N VAL A 102 -12.66 -2.87 33.73
CA VAL A 102 -12.66 -1.72 34.64
C VAL A 102 -13.45 -2.03 35.91
N CYS A 103 -12.79 -1.87 37.06
CA CYS A 103 -13.44 -1.90 38.37
C CYS A 103 -13.36 -0.52 39.03
N ALA A 104 -14.50 0.15 39.15
CA ALA A 104 -14.59 1.48 39.76
C ALA A 104 -15.30 1.43 41.12
N SER A 105 -14.71 2.10 42.12
CA SER A 105 -15.31 2.23 43.46
C SER A 105 -16.36 3.35 43.57
N ALA A 106 -16.39 4.25 42.58
CA ALA A 106 -17.36 5.34 42.45
C ALA A 106 -17.83 5.40 40.98
N ARG A 107 -19.12 5.67 40.75
CA ARG A 107 -19.66 5.75 39.38
C ARG A 107 -19.04 6.93 38.66
N THR A 108 -18.83 6.81 37.35
CA THR A 108 -18.29 7.92 36.56
C THR A 108 -19.27 9.10 36.54
N ASP A 109 -20.58 8.81 36.54
CA ASP A 109 -21.65 9.82 36.62
C ASP A 109 -21.62 10.66 37.91
N ASP A 110 -20.97 10.17 38.98
CA ASP A 110 -20.83 10.90 40.25
C ASP A 110 -19.69 11.94 40.20
N LEU A 111 -18.93 11.97 39.10
CA LEU A 111 -17.82 12.89 38.88
C LEU A 111 -18.24 14.06 37.99
N GLU A 112 -17.60 15.20 38.17
CA GLU A 112 -17.77 16.34 37.28
C GLU A 112 -16.96 16.09 35.99
N PRO A 113 -17.58 16.13 34.80
CA PRO A 113 -16.85 16.04 33.54
C PRO A 113 -15.98 17.30 33.34
N TYR A 114 -14.79 17.13 32.75
CA TYR A 114 -13.95 18.29 32.44
C TYR A 114 -14.34 18.93 31.09
N ALA A 115 -15.01 18.17 30.23
CA ALA A 115 -15.53 18.62 28.94
C ALA A 115 -16.85 17.90 28.64
N SER A 116 -17.73 18.54 27.89
CA SER A 116 -18.96 17.95 27.36
C SER A 116 -19.30 18.57 26.01
N GLU A 117 -19.80 17.76 25.09
CA GLU A 117 -20.13 18.17 23.72
C GLU A 117 -21.48 17.55 23.34
N TYR A 118 -22.39 18.39 22.86
CA TYR A 118 -23.71 17.99 22.41
C TYR A 118 -23.73 17.95 20.89
N GLU A 119 -24.19 16.84 20.33
CA GLU A 119 -24.36 16.65 18.89
C GLU A 119 -25.84 16.37 18.61
N GLY A 120 -26.48 17.25 17.84
CA GLY A 120 -27.88 17.12 17.45
C GLY A 120 -28.10 16.02 16.40
N TYR A 121 -29.36 15.84 15.98
CA TYR A 121 -29.76 14.79 15.07
C TYR A 121 -29.00 14.80 13.72
N MET A 122 -28.17 13.77 13.50
CA MET A 122 -27.35 13.61 12.29
C MET A 122 -27.96 12.61 11.26
N GLY A 123 -29.27 12.38 11.30
CA GLY A 123 -29.99 11.51 10.36
C GLY A 123 -30.09 10.04 10.80
N ASN A 124 -28.98 9.31 10.88
CA ASN A 124 -28.99 7.91 11.33
C ASN A 124 -28.74 7.73 12.84
N TRP A 125 -28.32 8.79 13.53
CA TRP A 125 -28.11 8.85 14.98
C TRP A 125 -29.06 9.89 15.61
N GLY A 126 -29.60 9.56 16.79
CA GLY A 126 -30.34 10.52 17.62
C GLY A 126 -29.40 11.55 18.27
N ASN A 127 -29.95 12.52 19.02
CA ASN A 127 -29.14 13.52 19.72
C ASN A 127 -28.25 12.82 20.76
N THR A 128 -26.96 13.13 20.77
CA THR A 128 -25.98 12.53 21.68
C THR A 128 -25.25 13.59 22.50
N LEU A 129 -24.92 13.23 23.74
CA LEU A 129 -24.07 14.01 24.61
C LEU A 129 -22.83 13.21 24.99
N ASP A 130 -21.68 13.69 24.56
CA ASP A 130 -20.39 13.17 24.95
C ASP A 130 -19.89 13.89 26.20
N ARG A 131 -19.36 13.13 27.16
CA ARG A 131 -18.75 13.66 28.39
C ARG A 131 -17.39 13.02 28.62
N TRP A 132 -16.40 13.84 28.96
CA TRP A 132 -15.03 13.38 29.23
C TRP A 132 -14.63 13.59 30.68
N TYR A 133 -13.94 12.59 31.24
CA TYR A 133 -13.51 12.54 32.63
C TYR A 133 -12.04 12.11 32.73
N HIS A 134 -11.31 12.68 33.70
CA HIS A 134 -10.00 12.18 34.09
C HIS A 134 -10.10 11.38 35.39
N ARG A 135 -9.61 10.14 35.39
CA ARG A 135 -9.60 9.27 36.57
C ARG A 135 -8.19 8.75 36.85
N ALA A 136 -7.82 8.75 38.13
CA ALA A 136 -6.65 8.00 38.55
C ALA A 136 -7.00 6.51 38.62
N ALA A 137 -6.19 5.66 37.99
CA ALA A 137 -6.38 4.22 37.94
C ALA A 137 -5.19 3.49 38.59
N VAL A 138 -5.46 2.29 39.09
CA VAL A 138 -4.43 1.30 39.42
C VAL A 138 -4.62 0.15 38.45
N VAL A 139 -3.63 -0.09 37.60
CA VAL A 139 -3.66 -1.21 36.66
C VAL A 139 -2.98 -2.40 37.31
N VAL A 140 -3.61 -3.57 37.24
CA VAL A 140 -3.12 -4.81 37.84
C VAL A 140 -3.11 -5.90 36.79
N TRP A 141 -1.96 -6.53 36.57
CA TRP A 141 -1.81 -7.65 35.64
C TRP A 141 -0.86 -8.72 36.20
N PRO A 142 -0.97 -9.99 35.75
CA PRO A 142 -0.02 -11.03 36.11
C PRO A 142 1.41 -10.56 35.77
N ARG A 143 2.38 -10.82 36.65
CA ARG A 143 3.77 -10.39 36.44
C ARG A 143 4.39 -10.95 35.17
N GLU A 144 3.91 -12.10 34.70
CA GLU A 144 4.32 -12.70 33.43
C GLU A 144 3.84 -11.91 32.19
N GLN A 145 2.77 -11.12 32.29
CA GLN A 145 2.23 -10.29 31.21
C GLN A 145 2.72 -8.84 31.26
N ALA A 146 3.48 -8.48 32.30
CA ALA A 146 4.00 -7.13 32.51
C ALA A 146 4.79 -6.56 31.32
N PHE A 147 5.49 -7.43 30.59
CA PHE A 147 6.24 -7.04 29.40
C PHE A 147 5.32 -6.81 28.21
N ALA A 148 4.45 -7.78 27.92
CA ALA A 148 3.47 -7.74 26.83
C ALA A 148 2.57 -6.49 26.90
N ASN A 149 1.95 -6.23 28.05
CA ASN A 149 1.02 -5.12 28.21
C ASN A 149 1.68 -3.75 27.98
N ARG A 150 2.96 -3.61 28.38
CA ARG A 150 3.75 -2.40 28.07
C ARG A 150 4.11 -2.32 26.60
N ALA A 151 4.54 -3.43 26.03
CA ALA A 151 4.96 -3.50 24.64
C ALA A 151 3.83 -3.23 23.64
N GLU A 152 2.59 -3.55 23.99
CA GLU A 152 1.40 -3.23 23.17
C GLU A 152 1.26 -1.72 22.95
N THR A 153 1.52 -0.95 24.00
CA THR A 153 1.45 0.53 23.95
C THR A 153 2.68 1.16 23.34
N SER A 154 3.85 0.52 23.47
CA SER A 154 5.12 1.02 22.98
C SER A 154 5.99 -0.10 22.40
N PRO A 155 5.78 -0.46 21.12
CA PRO A 155 6.61 -1.43 20.42
C PRO A 155 8.10 -1.01 20.39
N ALA A 156 8.37 0.30 20.30
CA ALA A 156 9.73 0.83 20.31
C ALA A 156 10.47 0.56 21.63
N TRP A 157 9.79 0.74 22.77
CA TRP A 157 10.33 0.40 24.09
C TRP A 157 10.60 -1.10 24.21
N ALA A 158 9.67 -1.93 23.73
CA ALA A 158 9.82 -3.39 23.81
C ALA A 158 11.10 -3.84 23.10
N LEU A 159 11.38 -3.30 21.92
CA LEU A 159 12.59 -3.59 21.15
C LEU A 159 13.87 -3.17 21.89
N ASP A 160 13.87 -1.97 22.49
CA ASP A 160 15.00 -1.47 23.27
C ASP A 160 15.24 -2.34 24.52
N ALA A 161 14.18 -2.67 25.27
CA ALA A 161 14.25 -3.50 26.47
C ALA A 161 14.75 -4.93 26.16
N LEU A 162 14.28 -5.54 25.06
CA LEU A 162 14.78 -6.85 24.60
C LEU A 162 16.27 -6.80 24.24
N ALA A 163 16.70 -5.73 23.57
CA ALA A 163 18.11 -5.55 23.21
C ALA A 163 18.97 -5.36 24.46
N GLU A 164 18.51 -4.56 25.44
CA GLU A 164 19.20 -4.36 26.72
C GLU A 164 19.35 -5.66 27.50
N MET A 165 18.27 -6.46 27.64
CA MET A 165 18.32 -7.77 28.31
C MET A 165 19.36 -8.69 27.64
N ALA A 166 19.33 -8.78 26.31
CA ALA A 166 20.26 -9.61 25.56
C ALA A 166 21.72 -9.13 25.68
N LEU A 167 21.96 -7.81 25.62
CA LEU A 167 23.29 -7.21 25.77
C LEU A 167 23.83 -7.35 27.20
N ALA A 168 22.97 -7.37 28.21
CA ALA A 168 23.32 -7.68 29.60
C ALA A 168 23.63 -9.16 29.85
N GLY A 169 23.47 -10.03 28.84
CA GLY A 169 23.73 -11.46 28.91
C GLY A 169 22.50 -12.30 29.27
N ASP A 170 21.34 -11.69 29.53
CA ASP A 170 20.07 -12.39 29.77
C ASP A 170 19.34 -12.70 28.47
N VAL A 171 19.97 -13.52 27.64
CA VAL A 171 19.41 -13.95 26.35
C VAL A 171 18.17 -14.83 26.56
N SER A 172 18.12 -15.62 27.63
CA SER A 172 16.95 -16.48 27.92
C SER A 172 15.73 -15.64 28.34
N GLY A 173 15.92 -14.62 29.18
CA GLY A 173 14.89 -13.67 29.55
C GLY A 173 14.39 -12.88 28.35
N ALA A 174 15.30 -12.40 27.49
CA ALA A 174 14.92 -11.72 26.25
C ALA A 174 14.06 -12.60 25.33
N LYS A 175 14.40 -13.88 25.16
CA LYS A 175 13.58 -14.82 24.38
C LYS A 175 12.20 -15.05 24.99
N ALA A 176 12.13 -15.23 26.30
CA ALA A 176 10.86 -15.42 27.01
C ALA A 176 9.97 -14.16 26.89
N ALA A 177 10.55 -12.97 27.08
CA ALA A 177 9.86 -11.71 26.91
C ALA A 177 9.38 -11.50 25.46
N ALA A 178 10.22 -11.79 24.46
CA ALA A 178 9.83 -11.71 23.05
C ALA A 178 8.65 -12.65 22.74
N ALA A 179 8.62 -13.86 23.28
CA ALA A 179 7.51 -14.80 23.08
C ALA A 179 6.16 -14.24 23.57
N THR A 180 6.16 -13.38 24.60
CA THR A 180 4.92 -12.74 25.08
C THR A 180 4.32 -11.73 24.08
N LEU A 181 5.10 -11.28 23.09
CA LEU A 181 4.64 -10.32 22.06
C LEU A 181 3.83 -10.98 20.94
N GLU A 182 4.03 -12.28 20.71
CA GLU A 182 3.48 -13.02 19.57
C GLU A 182 1.97 -12.81 19.32
N PRO A 183 1.09 -12.74 20.34
CA PRO A 183 -0.35 -12.60 20.14
C PRO A 183 -0.79 -11.29 19.47
N PHE A 184 -0.04 -10.20 19.67
CA PHE A 184 -0.47 -8.86 19.25
C PHE A 184 0.54 -8.14 18.34
N TRP A 185 1.79 -8.62 18.23
CA TRP A 185 2.88 -7.91 17.56
C TRP A 185 2.55 -7.47 16.13
N ASP A 186 1.91 -8.35 15.34
CA ASP A 186 1.49 -8.05 13.97
C ASP A 186 0.43 -6.95 13.90
N SER A 187 -0.46 -6.88 14.89
CA SER A 187 -1.51 -5.85 14.97
C SER A 187 -0.93 -4.52 15.43
N ALA A 188 -0.02 -4.55 16.41
CA ALA A 188 0.62 -3.37 16.98
C ALA A 188 1.52 -2.62 15.97
N LEU A 189 2.11 -3.35 15.02
CA LEU A 189 2.94 -2.78 13.94
C LEU A 189 2.22 -2.73 12.58
N ARG A 190 0.89 -2.84 12.57
CA ARG A 190 0.10 -2.63 11.34
C ARG A 190 -0.16 -1.14 11.15
N ALA A 191 0.28 -0.58 10.02
CA ALA A 191 -0.04 0.79 9.66
C ALA A 191 -1.55 0.97 9.44
N ARG A 192 -2.21 1.79 10.26
CA ARG A 192 -3.64 2.15 10.11
C ARG A 192 -3.82 3.60 9.66
N SER A 193 -2.80 4.43 9.88
CA SER A 193 -2.72 5.83 9.46
C SER A 193 -1.37 6.15 8.80
N PRO A 194 -1.22 7.32 8.13
CA PRO A 194 0.08 7.78 7.65
C PRO A 194 1.11 7.98 8.78
N GLN A 195 0.69 8.46 9.94
CA GLN A 195 1.55 8.67 11.12
C GLN A 195 2.11 7.33 11.64
N ASP A 196 1.35 6.24 11.52
CA ASP A 196 1.85 4.90 11.84
C ASP A 196 2.99 4.47 10.93
N LYS A 197 3.02 4.89 9.66
CA LYS A 197 4.09 4.50 8.72
C LYS A 197 5.44 5.06 9.16
N ASP A 198 5.47 6.31 9.59
CA ASP A 198 6.70 6.96 10.07
C ASP A 198 7.20 6.27 11.34
N ARG A 199 6.30 6.04 12.31
CA ARG A 199 6.60 5.29 13.54
C ARG A 199 7.12 3.87 13.24
N ILE A 200 6.48 3.15 12.32
CA ILE A 200 6.91 1.80 11.91
C ILE A 200 8.31 1.86 11.28
N SER A 201 8.56 2.84 10.41
CA SER A 201 9.87 3.03 9.80
C SER A 201 10.97 3.27 10.85
N GLU A 202 10.69 4.09 11.87
CA GLU A 202 11.63 4.32 12.99
C GLU A 202 11.87 3.06 13.82
N THR A 203 10.84 2.24 14.03
CA THR A 203 10.97 0.96 14.77
C THR A 203 11.70 -0.13 14.00
N PHE A 204 11.73 -0.06 12.66
CA PHE A 204 12.33 -1.10 11.82
C PHE A 204 13.83 -1.30 12.12
N GLY A 205 14.59 -0.20 12.15
CA GLY A 205 16.02 -0.25 12.49
C GLY A 205 16.28 -0.78 13.91
N LYS A 206 15.39 -0.48 14.87
CA LYS A 206 15.44 -1.08 16.22
C LYS A 206 15.19 -2.58 16.16
N ALA A 207 14.19 -3.03 15.41
CA ALA A 207 13.85 -4.43 15.28
C ALA A 207 15.00 -5.26 14.69
N LEU A 208 15.71 -4.74 13.69
CA LEU A 208 16.91 -5.39 13.13
C LEU A 208 18.02 -5.57 14.18
N ARG A 209 18.27 -4.54 15.00
CA ARG A 209 19.26 -4.60 16.08
C ARG A 209 18.85 -5.57 17.20
N THR A 210 17.59 -5.56 17.59
CA THR A 210 17.05 -6.48 18.59
C THR A 210 17.11 -7.93 18.11
N ALA A 211 16.76 -8.19 16.84
CA ALA A 211 16.87 -9.50 16.21
C ALA A 211 18.33 -10.02 16.18
N ASP A 212 19.31 -9.14 16.07
CA ASP A 212 20.74 -9.47 16.16
C ASP A 212 21.16 -9.82 17.60
N ALA A 213 20.67 -9.05 18.58
CA ALA A 213 21.00 -9.20 19.99
C ALA A 213 20.41 -10.47 20.61
N VAL A 214 19.13 -10.78 20.35
CA VAL A 214 18.43 -11.95 20.91
C VAL A 214 19.06 -13.28 20.43
N ALA A 215 19.78 -13.27 19.30
CA ALA A 215 20.54 -14.40 18.77
C ALA A 215 19.70 -15.70 18.66
N ASP A 216 18.44 -15.57 18.25
CA ASP A 216 17.49 -16.65 18.07
C ASP A 216 16.71 -16.48 16.77
N ALA A 217 16.77 -17.47 15.89
CA ALA A 217 16.15 -17.37 14.58
C ALA A 217 14.62 -17.29 14.63
N ALA A 218 13.97 -17.94 15.60
CA ALA A 218 12.51 -17.91 15.74
C ALA A 218 12.05 -16.56 16.29
N ALA A 219 12.69 -16.07 17.36
CA ALA A 219 12.39 -14.75 17.91
C ALA A 219 12.70 -13.63 16.90
N ALA A 220 13.82 -13.70 16.19
CA ALA A 220 14.16 -12.74 15.13
C ALA A 220 13.12 -12.73 14.01
N SER A 221 12.64 -13.91 13.59
CA SER A 221 11.57 -14.01 12.58
C SER A 221 10.27 -13.38 13.06
N MET A 222 9.87 -13.66 14.30
CA MET A 222 8.65 -13.11 14.90
C MET A 222 8.73 -11.58 15.01
N LEU A 223 9.84 -11.05 15.53
CA LEU A 223 10.04 -9.60 15.69
C LEU A 223 10.02 -8.85 14.36
N LEU A 224 10.56 -9.46 13.30
CA LEU A 224 10.67 -8.84 11.98
C LEU A 224 9.47 -9.11 11.06
N ARG A 225 8.59 -10.05 11.39
CA ARG A 225 7.45 -10.46 10.57
C ARG A 225 6.51 -9.32 10.15
N PRO A 226 6.17 -8.34 11.00
CA PRO A 226 5.17 -7.32 10.66
C PRO A 226 5.63 -6.33 9.57
N PHE A 227 6.94 -6.21 9.37
CA PHE A 227 7.50 -5.24 8.44
C PHE A 227 7.36 -5.68 6.98
N ARG A 228 7.59 -4.73 6.06
CA ARG A 228 7.55 -4.97 4.62
C ARG A 228 8.92 -4.69 4.02
N ILE A 229 9.14 -5.21 2.82
CA ILE A 229 10.42 -5.03 2.12
C ILE A 229 10.69 -3.55 1.84
N GLU A 230 9.62 -2.76 1.66
CA GLU A 230 9.67 -1.32 1.46
C GLU A 230 10.29 -0.56 2.64
N ASN A 231 10.35 -1.16 3.84
CA ASN A 231 11.01 -0.57 5.00
C ASN A 231 12.54 -0.68 4.93
N LEU A 232 13.12 -1.56 4.10
CA LEU A 232 14.56 -1.67 3.93
C LEU A 232 15.11 -0.45 3.20
N THR A 233 16.06 0.24 3.82
CA THR A 233 16.77 1.39 3.24
C THR A 233 18.28 1.16 3.23
N ALA A 234 19.03 2.08 2.60
CA ALA A 234 20.49 2.01 2.57
C ALA A 234 21.12 1.97 3.97
N ASP A 235 20.48 2.57 4.98
CA ASP A 235 20.95 2.57 6.37
C ASP A 235 20.88 1.17 7.01
N ASP A 236 20.03 0.29 6.46
CA ASP A 236 19.78 -1.05 6.99
C ASP A 236 20.69 -2.13 6.39
N VAL A 237 21.55 -1.77 5.42
CA VAL A 237 22.46 -2.70 4.74
C VAL A 237 23.32 -3.49 5.72
N ALA A 238 24.00 -2.79 6.63
CA ALA A 238 24.89 -3.41 7.61
C ALA A 238 24.14 -4.31 8.61
N PRO A 239 23.08 -3.85 9.30
CA PRO A 239 22.35 -4.71 10.23
C PRO A 239 21.68 -5.89 9.52
N PHE A 240 21.06 -5.71 8.34
CA PHE A 240 20.43 -6.80 7.60
C PHE A 240 21.46 -7.83 7.11
N GLY A 241 22.61 -7.40 6.57
CA GLY A 241 23.70 -8.30 6.15
C GLY A 241 24.27 -9.13 7.30
N LYS A 242 24.32 -8.56 8.52
CA LYS A 242 24.73 -9.27 9.74
C LYS A 242 23.74 -10.36 10.13
N LEU A 243 22.43 -10.08 10.06
CA LEU A 243 21.39 -11.08 10.31
C LEU A 243 21.43 -12.21 9.29
N ALA A 244 21.54 -11.88 8.00
CA ALA A 244 21.66 -12.86 6.93
C ALA A 244 22.89 -13.77 7.12
N SER A 245 24.01 -13.21 7.60
CA SER A 245 25.22 -13.98 7.89
C SER A 245 25.06 -14.89 9.10
N ARG A 246 24.33 -14.46 10.14
CA ARG A 246 24.10 -15.25 11.35
C ARG A 246 23.12 -16.39 11.15
N TYR A 247 21.97 -16.11 10.54
CA TYR A 247 20.87 -17.07 10.42
C TYR A 247 20.87 -17.83 9.08
N GLY A 248 21.68 -17.40 8.12
CA GLY A 248 21.93 -18.10 6.88
C GLY A 248 20.84 -17.91 5.82
N GLN A 249 21.02 -18.63 4.70
CA GLN A 249 20.24 -18.43 3.49
C GLN A 249 18.76 -18.78 3.64
N GLN A 250 18.42 -19.91 4.26
CA GLN A 250 17.03 -20.37 4.38
C GLN A 250 16.19 -19.40 5.21
N TRP A 251 16.75 -18.90 6.32
CA TRP A 251 16.11 -17.89 7.14
C TRP A 251 15.89 -16.59 6.36
N THR A 252 16.91 -16.13 5.63
CA THR A 252 16.83 -14.91 4.82
C THR A 252 15.77 -15.04 3.71
N ILE A 253 15.68 -16.19 3.04
CA ILE A 253 14.63 -16.47 2.04
C ILE A 253 13.25 -16.40 2.69
N GLY A 254 13.08 -17.00 3.86
CA GLY A 254 11.82 -16.99 4.61
C GLY A 254 11.38 -15.55 4.93
N LEU A 255 12.29 -14.76 5.51
CA LEU A 255 12.01 -13.38 5.89
C LEU A 255 11.67 -12.51 4.68
N LEU A 256 12.49 -12.56 3.61
CA LEU A 256 12.25 -11.76 2.41
C LEU A 256 10.94 -12.14 1.72
N ARG A 257 10.52 -13.42 1.74
CA ARG A 257 9.22 -13.84 1.22
C ARG A 257 8.07 -13.26 2.04
N THR A 258 8.17 -13.29 3.37
CA THR A 258 7.19 -12.66 4.27
C THR A 258 7.07 -11.17 3.99
N TRP A 259 8.20 -10.46 3.92
CA TRP A 259 8.26 -9.03 3.60
C TRP A 259 7.76 -8.69 2.20
N ALA A 260 7.94 -9.61 1.26
CA ALA A 260 7.39 -9.47 -0.09
C ALA A 260 5.86 -9.57 -0.13
N GLY A 261 5.21 -10.05 0.94
CA GLY A 261 3.77 -10.28 1.00
C GLY A 261 3.35 -11.73 0.69
N ALA A 262 4.23 -12.73 0.84
CA ALA A 262 3.83 -14.11 0.63
C ALA A 262 2.64 -14.50 1.51
N GLY A 263 1.53 -14.94 0.89
CA GLY A 263 0.29 -15.31 1.58
C GLY A 263 -0.75 -14.19 1.70
N GLU A 264 -0.42 -12.96 1.32
CA GLU A 264 -1.34 -11.82 1.32
C GLU A 264 -2.08 -11.69 -0.03
N PRO A 265 -3.29 -11.10 -0.06
CA PRO A 265 -4.00 -10.86 -1.31
C PRO A 265 -3.24 -9.91 -2.24
N THR A 266 -3.37 -10.08 -3.56
CA THR A 266 -2.61 -9.28 -4.55
C THR A 266 -2.91 -7.78 -4.50
N TRP A 267 -4.09 -7.37 -4.01
CA TRP A 267 -4.44 -5.96 -3.82
C TRP A 267 -3.76 -5.33 -2.59
N ALA A 268 -3.29 -6.16 -1.64
CA ALA A 268 -2.59 -5.72 -0.43
C ALA A 268 -1.07 -5.58 -0.63
N ILE A 269 -0.55 -5.99 -1.80
CA ILE A 269 0.90 -6.08 -2.09
C ILE A 269 1.22 -5.37 -3.41
N GLY A 270 2.40 -4.77 -3.53
CA GLY A 270 2.98 -4.46 -4.84
C GLY A 270 2.41 -3.21 -5.53
N GLY A 271 1.83 -2.30 -4.74
CA GLY A 271 1.30 -1.01 -5.19
C GLY A 271 2.38 0.03 -5.56
N PRO A 272 2.02 1.33 -5.56
CA PRO A 272 2.95 2.42 -5.86
C PRO A 272 4.22 2.41 -5.00
N GLU A 273 4.12 2.02 -3.73
CA GLU A 273 5.23 1.97 -2.78
C GLU A 273 6.31 0.96 -3.21
N ARG A 274 5.92 -0.26 -3.63
CA ARG A 274 6.87 -1.26 -4.16
C ARG A 274 7.57 -0.73 -5.41
N ARG A 275 6.83 -0.08 -6.33
CA ARG A 275 7.42 0.51 -7.54
C ARG A 275 8.47 1.56 -7.18
N GLN A 276 8.13 2.45 -6.25
CA GLN A 276 9.03 3.49 -5.78
C GLN A 276 10.27 2.90 -5.08
N TRP A 277 10.06 1.95 -4.17
CA TRP A 277 11.16 1.28 -3.46
C TRP A 277 12.11 0.55 -4.41
N VAL A 278 11.60 -0.17 -5.43
CA VAL A 278 12.45 -0.82 -6.45
C VAL A 278 13.22 0.23 -7.25
N ALA A 279 12.60 1.37 -7.56
CA ALA A 279 13.24 2.43 -8.34
C ALA A 279 14.30 3.22 -7.57
N ASP A 280 14.08 3.45 -6.27
CA ASP A 280 14.88 4.40 -5.49
C ASP A 280 15.90 3.67 -4.56
N SER A 281 15.52 2.54 -3.96
CA SER A 281 16.31 1.88 -2.90
C SER A 281 17.09 0.66 -3.37
N LEU A 282 16.55 -0.12 -4.32
CA LEU A 282 17.12 -1.41 -4.71
C LEU A 282 18.60 -1.35 -5.15
N PRO A 283 19.04 -0.41 -6.02
CA PRO A 283 20.44 -0.38 -6.46
C PRO A 283 21.42 -0.17 -5.30
N GLY A 284 21.11 0.78 -4.41
CA GLY A 284 21.95 1.08 -3.24
C GLY A 284 22.00 -0.07 -2.24
N LEU A 285 20.84 -0.72 -1.99
CA LEU A 285 20.74 -1.90 -1.15
C LEU A 285 21.58 -3.07 -1.68
N CYS A 286 21.41 -3.41 -2.97
CA CYS A 286 22.14 -4.50 -3.59
C CYS A 286 23.66 -4.24 -3.62
N ALA A 287 24.08 -3.01 -3.98
CA ALA A 287 25.49 -2.64 -3.99
C ALA A 287 26.10 -2.68 -2.57
N GLY A 288 25.43 -2.08 -1.59
CA GLY A 288 25.89 -2.06 -0.20
C GLY A 288 25.98 -3.45 0.42
N LEU A 289 24.97 -4.30 0.19
CA LEU A 289 24.97 -5.68 0.68
C LEU A 289 26.04 -6.52 -0.02
N HIS A 290 26.25 -6.32 -1.32
CA HIS A 290 27.30 -7.04 -2.05
C HIS A 290 28.71 -6.65 -1.58
N ALA A 291 28.93 -5.38 -1.25
CA ALA A 291 30.19 -4.89 -0.68
C ALA A 291 30.41 -5.33 0.77
N ALA A 292 29.35 -5.68 1.51
CA ALA A 292 29.44 -6.12 2.89
C ALA A 292 30.03 -7.54 3.00
N PRO A 293 30.91 -7.81 3.98
CA PRO A 293 31.50 -9.13 4.19
C PRO A 293 30.45 -10.16 4.64
N GLY A 294 30.72 -11.45 4.40
CA GLY A 294 29.87 -12.56 4.85
C GLY A 294 28.77 -12.91 3.84
N ALA A 295 27.54 -13.09 4.32
CA ALA A 295 26.39 -13.46 3.49
C ALA A 295 25.73 -12.27 2.77
N GLY A 296 26.37 -11.10 2.74
CA GLY A 296 25.85 -9.88 2.09
C GLY A 296 25.58 -10.07 0.60
N ALA A 297 26.52 -10.67 -0.15
CA ALA A 297 26.33 -10.98 -1.57
C ALA A 297 25.15 -11.92 -1.84
N MET A 298 24.92 -12.90 -0.95
CA MET A 298 23.74 -13.78 -1.02
C MET A 298 22.46 -12.98 -0.78
N ALA A 299 22.44 -12.07 0.20
CA ALA A 299 21.26 -11.25 0.51
C ALA A 299 20.93 -10.30 -0.64
N ALA A 300 21.95 -9.68 -1.24
CA ALA A 300 21.81 -8.85 -2.43
C ALA A 300 21.18 -9.61 -3.60
N GLN A 301 21.63 -10.86 -3.86
CA GLN A 301 21.07 -11.70 -4.91
C GLN A 301 19.62 -12.07 -4.64
N LEU A 302 19.27 -12.46 -3.41
CA LEU A 302 17.90 -12.81 -3.06
C LEU A 302 16.93 -11.62 -3.20
N LEU A 303 17.38 -10.42 -2.81
CA LEU A 303 16.61 -9.18 -3.00
C LEU A 303 16.40 -8.88 -4.48
N LEU A 304 17.45 -9.01 -5.30
CA LEU A 304 17.39 -8.80 -6.73
C LEU A 304 16.43 -9.79 -7.43
N ASP A 305 16.51 -11.08 -7.08
CA ASP A 305 15.63 -12.12 -7.62
C ASP A 305 14.16 -11.86 -7.26
N LEU A 306 13.91 -11.39 -6.04
CA LEU A 306 12.57 -11.03 -5.58
C LEU A 306 12.02 -9.80 -6.32
N ALA A 307 12.84 -8.76 -6.49
CA ALA A 307 12.46 -7.57 -7.24
C ALA A 307 12.17 -7.90 -8.71
N TRP A 308 13.00 -8.74 -9.34
CA TRP A 308 12.77 -9.20 -10.70
C TRP A 308 11.50 -10.04 -10.83
N LYS A 309 11.26 -10.96 -9.88
CA LYS A 309 10.02 -11.74 -9.87
C LYS A 309 8.78 -10.84 -9.86
N TRP A 310 8.73 -9.89 -8.93
CA TRP A 310 7.62 -8.93 -8.86
C TRP A 310 7.50 -8.10 -10.15
N LEU A 311 8.61 -7.60 -10.70
CA LEU A 311 8.61 -6.77 -11.90
C LEU A 311 8.10 -7.55 -13.12
N SER A 312 8.58 -8.78 -13.33
CA SER A 312 8.15 -9.63 -14.45
C SER A 312 6.66 -10.03 -14.35
N GLU A 313 6.14 -10.24 -13.14
CA GLU A 313 4.70 -10.45 -12.92
C GLU A 313 3.90 -9.18 -13.25
N ALA A 314 4.36 -8.01 -12.81
CA ALA A 314 3.72 -6.72 -13.09
C ALA A 314 3.71 -6.37 -14.59
N VAL A 315 4.83 -6.61 -15.30
CA VAL A 315 4.94 -6.46 -16.75
C VAL A 315 3.96 -7.40 -17.45
N GLY A 316 3.91 -8.68 -17.03
CA GLY A 316 2.96 -9.64 -17.58
C GLY A 316 1.50 -9.23 -17.38
N ILE A 317 1.14 -8.64 -16.24
CA ILE A 317 -0.19 -8.10 -15.99
C ILE A 317 -0.49 -6.93 -16.93
N ALA A 318 0.42 -5.96 -17.06
CA ALA A 318 0.25 -4.81 -17.93
C ALA A 318 0.07 -5.22 -19.40
N ILE A 319 0.90 -6.14 -19.91
CA ILE A 319 0.84 -6.64 -21.29
C ILE A 319 -0.50 -7.29 -21.62
N ARG A 320 -1.13 -7.97 -20.65
CA ARG A 320 -2.45 -8.60 -20.84
C ARG A 320 -3.62 -7.62 -20.91
N SER A 321 -3.41 -6.34 -20.59
CA SER A 321 -4.47 -5.32 -20.72
C SER A 321 -4.92 -5.20 -22.18
N SER A 322 -6.24 -5.29 -22.39
CA SER A 322 -6.84 -5.06 -23.70
C SER A 322 -6.80 -3.59 -24.11
N SER A 323 -6.78 -2.67 -23.14
CA SER A 323 -6.71 -1.23 -23.39
C SER A 323 -5.24 -0.86 -23.64
N PRO A 324 -4.93 -0.27 -24.82
CA PRO A 324 -3.62 0.28 -25.11
C PRO A 324 -3.20 1.33 -24.09
N ARG A 325 -4.08 2.28 -23.72
CA ARG A 325 -3.74 3.31 -22.74
C ARG A 325 -3.35 2.73 -21.38
N TYR A 326 -4.14 1.81 -20.82
CA TYR A 326 -3.82 1.19 -19.52
C TYR A 326 -2.59 0.29 -19.60
N ARG A 327 -2.40 -0.42 -20.72
CA ARG A 327 -1.19 -1.23 -20.96
C ARG A 327 0.05 -0.35 -20.98
N ASP A 328 0.06 0.66 -21.83
CA ASP A 328 1.22 1.50 -22.08
C ASP A 328 1.53 2.34 -20.83
N SER A 329 0.50 2.87 -20.14
CA SER A 329 0.68 3.54 -18.86
C SER A 329 1.20 2.60 -17.77
N GLY A 330 0.71 1.36 -17.73
CA GLY A 330 1.21 0.34 -16.79
C GLY A 330 2.67 -0.01 -17.03
N LEU A 331 3.07 -0.16 -18.29
CA LEU A 331 4.45 -0.45 -18.70
C LEU A 331 5.39 0.74 -18.47
N ASP A 332 4.93 1.95 -18.76
CA ASP A 332 5.69 3.19 -18.56
C ASP A 332 6.07 3.38 -17.08
N ASN A 333 5.11 3.17 -16.17
CA ASN A 333 5.32 3.22 -14.73
C ASN A 333 6.32 2.16 -14.20
N LEU A 334 6.67 1.15 -15.00
CA LEU A 334 7.61 0.09 -14.65
C LEU A 334 9.01 0.31 -15.27
N GLY A 335 9.21 1.35 -16.08
CA GLY A 335 10.50 1.63 -16.72
C GLY A 335 11.62 1.99 -15.72
N ARG A 336 11.36 2.89 -14.76
CA ARG A 336 12.33 3.21 -13.70
C ARG A 336 12.69 1.98 -12.84
N PRO A 337 11.71 1.16 -12.39
CA PRO A 337 11.99 -0.13 -11.76
C PRO A 337 12.87 -1.06 -12.61
N LEU A 338 12.60 -1.19 -13.92
CA LEU A 338 13.42 -2.03 -14.81
C LEU A 338 14.87 -1.54 -14.89
N ALA A 339 15.08 -0.23 -15.05
CA ALA A 339 16.41 0.36 -15.06
C ALA A 339 17.16 0.09 -13.73
N SER A 340 16.44 0.14 -12.61
CA SER A 340 17.01 -0.09 -11.27
C SER A 340 17.37 -1.55 -11.04
N VAL A 341 16.57 -2.51 -11.54
CA VAL A 341 16.90 -3.94 -11.51
C VAL A 341 18.15 -4.23 -12.33
N LEU A 342 18.28 -3.67 -13.54
CA LEU A 342 19.48 -3.84 -14.39
C LEU A 342 20.72 -3.21 -13.76
N THR A 343 20.57 -2.03 -13.15
CA THR A 343 21.65 -1.34 -12.44
C THR A 343 22.10 -2.13 -11.21
N ALA A 344 21.15 -2.63 -10.41
CA ALA A 344 21.44 -3.48 -9.26
C ALA A 344 22.16 -4.77 -9.68
N ALA A 345 21.70 -5.43 -10.76
CA ALA A 345 22.35 -6.62 -11.31
C ALA A 345 23.79 -6.34 -11.81
N ALA A 346 24.06 -5.15 -12.32
CA ALA A 346 25.41 -4.73 -12.68
C ALA A 346 26.30 -4.56 -11.44
N ALA A 347 25.80 -3.84 -10.42
CA ALA A 347 26.52 -3.58 -9.19
C ALA A 347 26.87 -4.85 -8.40
N THR A 348 26.08 -5.92 -8.53
CA THR A 348 26.34 -7.22 -7.88
C THR A 348 27.16 -8.19 -8.75
N GLY A 349 27.54 -7.79 -9.97
CA GLY A 349 28.23 -8.66 -10.93
C GLY A 349 27.37 -9.82 -11.46
N THR A 350 26.05 -9.76 -11.32
CA THR A 350 25.14 -10.87 -11.63
C THR A 350 24.75 -10.87 -13.12
N ALA A 351 25.63 -11.41 -13.96
CA ALA A 351 25.37 -11.55 -15.40
C ALA A 351 24.14 -12.42 -15.72
N SER A 352 23.81 -13.41 -14.87
CA SER A 352 22.66 -14.31 -15.07
C SER A 352 21.32 -13.60 -14.98
N THR A 353 21.15 -12.66 -14.03
CA THR A 353 19.92 -11.86 -13.91
C THR A 353 19.75 -10.96 -15.13
N ARG A 354 20.80 -10.27 -15.59
CA ARG A 354 20.74 -9.44 -16.80
C ARG A 354 20.33 -10.26 -18.03
N ALA A 355 20.93 -11.44 -18.20
CA ALA A 355 20.59 -12.35 -19.30
C ALA A 355 19.13 -12.84 -19.21
N THR A 356 18.65 -13.13 -18.00
CA THR A 356 17.25 -13.53 -17.76
C THR A 356 16.27 -12.40 -18.10
N VAL A 357 16.57 -11.17 -17.68
CA VAL A 357 15.76 -9.98 -18.01
C VAL A 357 15.69 -9.77 -19.52
N ALA A 358 16.84 -9.77 -20.21
CA ALA A 358 16.91 -9.61 -21.65
C ALA A 358 16.16 -10.73 -22.40
N ALA A 359 16.32 -11.99 -21.97
CA ALA A 359 15.61 -13.11 -22.56
C ALA A 359 14.09 -13.01 -22.37
N TYR A 360 13.63 -12.55 -21.20
CA TYR A 360 12.22 -12.33 -20.92
C TYR A 360 11.63 -11.22 -21.79
N LEU A 361 12.32 -10.08 -21.92
CA LEU A 361 11.85 -8.94 -22.73
C LEU A 361 11.78 -9.30 -24.22
N ARG A 362 12.76 -10.04 -24.74
CA ARG A 362 12.74 -10.52 -26.14
C ARG A 362 11.52 -11.37 -26.48
N GLN A 363 11.00 -12.13 -25.51
CA GLN A 363 9.80 -12.95 -25.70
C GLN A 363 8.49 -12.15 -25.66
N GLN A 364 8.54 -10.88 -25.27
CA GLN A 364 7.35 -10.04 -25.20
C GLN A 364 6.96 -9.49 -26.58
N PRO A 365 5.66 -9.20 -26.80
CA PRO A 365 5.19 -8.50 -28.00
C PRO A 365 5.75 -7.07 -28.05
N ASP A 366 5.67 -6.43 -29.23
CA ASP A 366 6.21 -5.08 -29.47
C ASP A 366 5.68 -3.99 -28.54
N ALA A 367 4.55 -4.23 -27.86
CA ALA A 367 4.05 -3.35 -26.80
C ALA A 367 5.07 -3.14 -25.67
N VAL A 368 6.03 -4.06 -25.48
CA VAL A 368 7.11 -3.93 -24.50
C VAL A 368 8.00 -2.70 -24.72
N THR A 369 8.01 -2.11 -25.93
CA THR A 369 8.69 -0.83 -26.20
C THR A 369 8.22 0.29 -25.27
N ALA A 370 6.96 0.27 -24.79
CA ALA A 370 6.44 1.21 -23.79
C ALA A 370 7.05 1.06 -22.39
N LEU A 371 7.72 -0.06 -22.11
CA LEU A 371 8.53 -0.30 -20.90
C LEU A 371 10.01 0.01 -21.15
N GLU A 372 10.53 -0.40 -22.31
CA GLU A 372 11.95 -0.24 -22.69
C GLU A 372 12.34 1.23 -22.81
N MET A 373 11.52 2.05 -23.47
CA MET A 373 11.83 3.47 -23.69
C MET A 373 11.96 4.26 -22.37
N PRO A 374 11.02 4.16 -21.40
CA PRO A 374 11.17 4.83 -20.11
C PRO A 374 12.33 4.26 -19.27
N ALA A 375 12.63 2.97 -19.37
CA ALA A 375 13.80 2.37 -18.71
C ALA A 375 15.11 2.94 -19.26
N LEU A 376 15.24 3.04 -20.59
CA LEU A 376 16.39 3.63 -21.26
C LEU A 376 16.51 5.12 -20.95
N ARG A 377 15.41 5.88 -20.90
CA ARG A 377 15.41 7.28 -20.48
C ARG A 377 15.87 7.46 -19.04
N ALA A 378 15.43 6.59 -18.13
CA ALA A 378 15.90 6.59 -16.75
C ALA A 378 17.41 6.28 -16.68
N ALA A 379 17.88 5.30 -17.45
CA ALA A 379 19.29 4.93 -17.52
C ALA A 379 20.18 6.04 -18.13
N ALA A 380 19.67 6.85 -19.04
CA ALA A 380 20.37 7.99 -19.63
C ALA A 380 20.66 9.11 -18.60
N GLY A 381 20.01 9.10 -17.43
CA GLY A 381 20.35 9.98 -16.30
C GLY A 381 21.49 9.46 -15.41
N LEU A 382 21.89 8.19 -15.55
CA LEU A 382 22.96 7.61 -14.74
C LEU A 382 24.33 8.13 -15.19
N PRO A 383 25.34 8.22 -14.30
CA PRO A 383 26.71 8.57 -14.69
C PRO A 383 27.19 7.68 -15.84
N GLY A 384 27.91 8.27 -16.80
CA GLY A 384 28.41 7.58 -17.99
C GLY A 384 29.64 6.68 -17.76
N ASP A 385 30.02 6.42 -16.52
CA ASP A 385 31.05 5.45 -16.19
C ASP A 385 30.54 4.02 -16.46
N GLY A 386 31.43 3.02 -16.42
CA GLY A 386 31.23 1.66 -16.95
C GLY A 386 29.92 0.96 -16.57
N LEU A 387 29.22 1.42 -15.52
CA LEU A 387 27.87 1.01 -15.10
C LEU A 387 26.84 0.93 -16.24
N ARG A 388 26.80 1.90 -17.17
CA ARG A 388 25.83 1.85 -18.30
C ARG A 388 26.09 0.65 -19.22
N GLY A 389 27.36 0.41 -19.53
CA GLY A 389 27.78 -0.71 -20.38
C GLY A 389 27.61 -2.05 -19.66
N GLU A 390 28.01 -2.11 -18.40
CA GLU A 390 27.87 -3.31 -17.57
C GLU A 390 26.39 -3.69 -17.39
N ALA A 391 25.50 -2.74 -17.13
CA ALA A 391 24.07 -3.01 -16.95
C ALA A 391 23.34 -3.55 -18.21
N GLY A 392 23.99 -3.55 -19.38
CA GLY A 392 23.43 -4.11 -20.60
C GLY A 392 22.37 -3.23 -21.27
N PHE A 393 22.33 -1.93 -20.96
CA PHE A 393 21.39 -1.00 -21.57
C PHE A 393 21.62 -0.82 -23.09
N GLY A 394 22.84 -1.04 -23.57
CA GLY A 394 23.13 -1.06 -25.02
C GLY A 394 22.38 -2.18 -25.75
N ASP A 395 22.35 -3.39 -25.17
CA ASP A 395 21.60 -4.52 -25.74
C ASP A 395 20.09 -4.27 -25.71
N LEU A 396 19.59 -3.65 -24.63
CA LEU A 396 18.19 -3.24 -24.50
C LEU A 396 17.83 -2.17 -25.54
N ALA A 397 18.68 -1.17 -25.74
CA ALA A 397 18.50 -0.13 -26.74
C ALA A 397 18.53 -0.70 -28.17
N ALA A 398 19.38 -1.69 -28.44
CA ALA A 398 19.45 -2.37 -29.72
C ALA A 398 18.17 -3.18 -30.01
N ASP A 399 17.65 -3.94 -29.02
CA ASP A 399 16.38 -4.66 -29.15
C ASP A 399 15.21 -3.70 -29.41
N CYS A 400 15.12 -2.64 -28.61
CA CYS A 400 14.09 -1.62 -28.75
C CYS A 400 14.13 -0.95 -30.14
N ALA A 401 15.32 -0.53 -30.58
CA ALA A 401 15.52 0.06 -31.90
C ALA A 401 15.16 -0.91 -33.03
N ALA A 402 15.46 -2.20 -32.91
CA ALA A 402 15.09 -3.20 -33.91
C ALA A 402 13.57 -3.36 -34.03
N ARG A 403 12.83 -3.32 -32.92
CA ARG A 403 11.36 -3.32 -32.91
C ARG A 403 10.79 -2.07 -33.57
N LEU A 404 11.28 -0.88 -33.19
CA LEU A 404 10.86 0.39 -33.80
C LEU A 404 11.12 0.40 -35.31
N ARG A 405 12.30 -0.05 -35.76
CA ARG A 405 12.61 -0.17 -37.19
C ARG A 405 11.68 -1.13 -37.90
N THR A 406 11.36 -2.27 -37.29
CA THR A 406 10.41 -3.23 -37.87
C THR A 406 9.02 -2.60 -38.04
N ARG A 407 8.53 -1.82 -37.06
CA ARG A 407 7.27 -1.08 -37.19
C ARG A 407 7.33 0.02 -38.25
N LEU A 408 8.42 0.77 -38.30
CA LEU A 408 8.65 1.83 -39.29
C LEU A 408 8.90 1.28 -40.71
N ALA A 409 9.37 0.04 -40.87
CA ALA A 409 9.55 -0.57 -42.18
C ALA A 409 8.20 -0.93 -42.84
N LEU A 410 7.13 -1.09 -42.05
CA LEU A 410 5.79 -1.32 -42.59
C LEU A 410 5.35 -0.09 -43.42
N PRO A 411 4.76 -0.30 -44.62
CA PRO A 411 4.23 0.77 -45.44
C PRO A 411 3.20 1.61 -44.67
N ARG A 412 3.16 2.92 -44.95
CA ARG A 412 2.09 3.77 -44.44
C ARG A 412 0.74 3.27 -44.97
N ARG A 413 -0.26 3.21 -44.09
CA ARG A 413 -1.63 2.87 -44.48
C ARG A 413 -2.12 3.78 -45.61
N THR A 414 -2.75 3.18 -46.60
CA THR A 414 -3.37 3.91 -47.72
C THR A 414 -4.71 4.50 -47.27
N SER A 415 -5.16 5.59 -47.90
CA SER A 415 -6.43 6.25 -47.55
C SER A 415 -7.68 5.37 -47.76
N THR A 416 -7.53 4.22 -48.43
CA THR A 416 -8.60 3.27 -48.70
C THR A 416 -8.58 2.06 -47.77
N ASP A 417 -7.53 1.87 -46.97
CA ASP A 417 -7.42 0.73 -46.06
C ASP A 417 -8.01 1.08 -44.69
N TRP A 418 -9.25 0.62 -44.44
CA TRP A 418 -9.94 0.77 -43.15
C TRP A 418 -9.80 -0.47 -42.25
N SER A 419 -8.84 -1.36 -42.50
CA SER A 419 -8.67 -2.57 -41.69
C SER A 419 -8.18 -2.24 -40.26
N ILE A 420 -8.83 -2.80 -39.24
CA ILE A 420 -8.46 -2.62 -37.84
C ILE A 420 -8.17 -4.00 -37.25
N THR A 421 -7.02 -4.15 -36.60
CA THR A 421 -6.68 -5.39 -35.89
C THR A 421 -7.24 -5.35 -34.48
N LEU A 422 -8.11 -6.31 -34.15
CA LEU A 422 -8.51 -6.57 -32.77
C LEU A 422 -7.71 -7.75 -32.22
N SER A 423 -6.83 -7.50 -31.25
CA SER A 423 -5.96 -8.52 -30.66
C SER A 423 -6.75 -9.70 -30.11
N ALA A 424 -6.27 -10.92 -30.37
CA ALA A 424 -6.79 -12.14 -29.78
C ALA A 424 -6.47 -12.13 -28.28
N GLY A 425 -7.48 -12.30 -27.41
CA GLY A 425 -7.21 -12.40 -25.96
C GLY A 425 -8.34 -11.99 -25.01
N GLY A 426 -9.44 -11.39 -25.49
CA GLY A 426 -10.50 -10.92 -24.58
C GLY A 426 -11.81 -11.71 -24.60
N CYS A 427 -12.16 -12.35 -25.73
CA CYS A 427 -13.35 -13.18 -25.87
C CYS A 427 -13.32 -13.93 -27.21
N ALA A 428 -13.79 -15.18 -27.23
CA ALA A 428 -13.87 -16.03 -28.42
C ALA A 428 -15.31 -16.38 -28.82
N CYS A 429 -16.29 -15.53 -28.45
CA CYS A 429 -17.68 -15.75 -28.82
C CYS A 429 -17.96 -15.33 -30.28
N ASP A 430 -19.04 -15.85 -30.86
CA ASP A 430 -19.48 -15.54 -32.23
C ASP A 430 -19.65 -14.03 -32.50
N LEU A 431 -19.98 -13.25 -31.45
CA LEU A 431 -20.06 -11.80 -31.58
C LEU A 431 -18.68 -11.18 -31.82
N CYS A 432 -17.67 -11.62 -31.07
CA CYS A 432 -16.30 -11.15 -31.26
C CYS A 432 -15.72 -11.62 -32.61
N ASP A 433 -16.15 -12.77 -33.13
CA ASP A 433 -15.75 -13.22 -34.47
C ASP A 433 -16.37 -12.36 -35.56
N THR A 434 -17.66 -12.04 -35.44
CA THR A 434 -18.35 -11.12 -36.36
C THR A 434 -17.72 -9.72 -36.31
N LEU A 435 -17.40 -9.23 -35.12
CA LEU A 435 -16.70 -7.95 -34.94
C LEU A 435 -15.31 -7.99 -35.59
N ARG A 436 -14.51 -9.05 -35.37
CA ARG A 436 -13.19 -9.22 -35.99
C ARG A 436 -13.27 -9.22 -37.51
N ALA A 437 -14.23 -9.93 -38.09
CA ALA A 437 -14.44 -9.96 -39.54
C ALA A 437 -14.79 -8.57 -40.09
N PHE A 438 -15.66 -7.82 -39.42
CA PHE A 438 -15.98 -6.44 -39.80
C PHE A 438 -14.76 -5.51 -39.70
N LEU A 439 -13.98 -5.63 -38.63
CA LEU A 439 -12.80 -4.80 -38.41
C LEU A 439 -11.70 -5.11 -39.45
N ALA A 440 -11.48 -6.37 -39.80
CA ALA A 440 -10.45 -6.79 -40.76
C ALA A 440 -10.74 -6.40 -42.22
N ASP A 441 -12.01 -6.18 -42.58
CA ASP A 441 -12.41 -5.81 -43.94
C ASP A 441 -11.99 -4.35 -44.27
N PRO A 442 -11.10 -4.12 -45.26
CA PRO A 442 -10.58 -2.79 -45.56
C PRO A 442 -11.60 -1.87 -46.25
N ASP A 443 -12.59 -2.43 -46.93
CA ASP A 443 -13.58 -1.65 -47.70
C ASP A 443 -14.84 -1.38 -46.89
N ARG A 444 -15.15 -2.25 -45.92
CA ARG A 444 -16.36 -2.13 -45.09
C ARG A 444 -16.17 -1.16 -43.93
N ARG A 445 -16.78 0.03 -44.08
CA ARG A 445 -16.77 1.10 -43.07
C ARG A 445 -17.89 1.03 -42.04
N THR A 446 -19.04 0.48 -42.41
CA THR A 446 -20.25 0.46 -41.56
C THR A 446 -20.80 -0.96 -41.42
N LEU A 447 -21.23 -1.29 -40.21
CA LEU A 447 -21.98 -2.51 -39.90
C LEU A 447 -23.24 -2.15 -39.13
N GLU A 448 -24.40 -2.48 -39.70
CA GLU A 448 -25.68 -2.43 -38.99
C GLU A 448 -26.02 -3.84 -38.48
N TRP A 449 -26.11 -4.00 -37.16
CA TRP A 449 -26.19 -5.31 -36.52
C TRP A 449 -27.35 -5.39 -35.51
N PRO A 450 -28.51 -5.98 -35.91
CA PRO A 450 -29.64 -6.19 -35.02
C PRO A 450 -29.29 -7.18 -33.90
N LEU A 451 -29.32 -6.71 -32.65
CA LEU A 451 -28.86 -7.48 -31.50
C LEU A 451 -29.74 -7.20 -30.27
N ALA A 452 -29.95 -8.21 -29.44
CA ALA A 452 -30.55 -8.02 -28.12
C ALA A 452 -29.63 -7.19 -27.19
N GLU A 453 -30.20 -6.59 -26.14
CA GLU A 453 -29.50 -5.62 -25.29
C GLU A 453 -28.19 -6.15 -24.68
N LYS A 454 -28.21 -7.31 -24.02
CA LYS A 454 -26.99 -7.91 -23.44
C LYS A 454 -25.89 -8.16 -24.48
N ARG A 455 -26.28 -8.52 -25.71
CA ARG A 455 -25.35 -8.76 -26.82
C ARG A 455 -24.75 -7.44 -27.32
N ARG A 456 -25.54 -6.37 -27.41
CA ARG A 456 -25.04 -5.02 -27.74
C ARG A 456 -24.09 -4.50 -26.67
N GLN A 457 -24.46 -4.64 -25.40
CA GLN A 457 -23.61 -4.20 -24.28
C GLN A 457 -22.24 -4.87 -24.32
N HIS A 458 -22.20 -6.17 -24.60
CA HIS A 458 -20.93 -6.88 -24.77
C HIS A 458 -20.06 -6.26 -25.88
N VAL A 459 -20.63 -5.96 -27.06
CA VAL A 459 -19.88 -5.36 -28.18
C VAL A 459 -19.41 -3.95 -27.83
N HIS A 460 -20.26 -3.12 -27.22
CA HIS A 460 -19.87 -1.79 -26.72
C HIS A 460 -18.66 -1.90 -25.78
N SER A 461 -18.76 -2.71 -24.73
CA SER A 461 -17.66 -2.91 -23.78
C SER A 461 -16.38 -3.46 -24.42
N ARG A 462 -16.47 -4.30 -25.46
CA ARG A 462 -15.30 -4.80 -26.18
C ARG A 462 -14.61 -3.72 -27.01
N ILE A 463 -15.38 -2.83 -27.65
CA ILE A 463 -14.84 -1.70 -28.42
C ILE A 463 -14.19 -0.68 -27.48
N ASP A 464 -14.87 -0.32 -26.39
CA ASP A 464 -14.35 0.62 -25.39
C ASP A 464 -13.09 0.09 -24.70
N ALA A 465 -13.11 -1.18 -24.25
CA ALA A 465 -11.97 -1.79 -23.57
C ALA A 465 -10.73 -2.00 -24.45
N ALA A 466 -10.90 -2.01 -25.78
CA ALA A 466 -9.80 -2.09 -26.74
C ALA A 466 -9.47 -0.73 -27.38
N GLU A 467 -10.20 0.33 -27.02
CA GLU A 467 -10.03 1.69 -27.52
C GLU A 467 -10.02 1.77 -29.06
N LEU A 468 -10.88 0.99 -29.71
CA LEU A 468 -10.88 0.92 -31.17
C LEU A 468 -11.44 2.22 -31.77
N PRO A 469 -10.90 2.68 -32.92
CA PRO A 469 -11.39 3.87 -33.63
C PRO A 469 -12.68 3.56 -34.40
N VAL A 470 -13.72 3.18 -33.66
CA VAL A 470 -15.03 2.79 -34.18
C VAL A 470 -16.10 3.46 -33.33
N SER A 471 -16.93 4.28 -33.96
CA SER A 471 -18.15 4.78 -33.34
C SER A 471 -19.17 3.64 -33.22
N HIS A 472 -19.83 3.56 -32.07
CA HIS A 472 -20.75 2.48 -31.75
C HIS A 472 -22.02 3.06 -31.13
N VAL A 473 -23.14 3.03 -31.88
CA VAL A 473 -24.39 3.66 -31.45
C VAL A 473 -25.55 2.71 -31.62
N THR A 474 -26.39 2.58 -30.59
CA THR A 474 -27.63 1.80 -30.70
C THR A 474 -28.75 2.65 -31.32
N ARG A 475 -29.18 2.31 -32.53
CA ARG A 475 -30.36 2.88 -33.18
C ARG A 475 -31.62 2.21 -32.63
N ARG A 476 -32.44 2.97 -31.90
CA ARG A 476 -33.66 2.50 -31.21
C ARG A 476 -34.89 2.51 -32.13
N GLN A 477 -34.81 1.85 -33.29
CA GLN A 477 -35.90 1.72 -34.25
C GLN A 477 -36.10 0.24 -34.63
N GLY A 478 -37.32 -0.28 -34.49
CA GLY A 478 -37.62 -1.71 -34.67
C GLY A 478 -37.28 -2.58 -33.45
N ARG A 479 -37.58 -3.88 -33.49
CA ARG A 479 -37.12 -4.86 -32.48
C ARG A 479 -36.59 -6.12 -33.17
N PRO A 480 -35.40 -6.63 -32.80
CA PRO A 480 -34.44 -6.05 -31.84
C PRO A 480 -33.81 -4.72 -32.34
N TYR A 481 -33.36 -3.86 -31.41
CA TYR A 481 -32.63 -2.63 -31.78
C TYR A 481 -31.30 -2.95 -32.48
N THR A 482 -30.89 -2.05 -33.38
CA THR A 482 -29.70 -2.24 -34.21
C THR A 482 -28.50 -1.51 -33.63
N LEU A 483 -27.40 -2.22 -33.42
CA LEU A 483 -26.09 -1.63 -33.14
C LEU A 483 -25.46 -1.20 -34.46
N VAL A 484 -25.20 0.10 -34.61
CA VAL A 484 -24.53 0.66 -35.78
C VAL A 484 -23.07 0.93 -35.40
N LEU A 485 -22.16 0.24 -36.08
CA LEU A 485 -20.73 0.46 -35.96
C LEU A 485 -20.23 1.21 -37.20
N HIS A 486 -19.41 2.23 -36.98
CA HIS A 486 -18.77 2.97 -38.07
C HIS A 486 -17.31 3.28 -37.75
N LYS A 487 -16.38 2.83 -38.60
CA LYS A 487 -14.94 3.09 -38.49
C LYS A 487 -14.67 4.58 -38.72
N THR A 488 -13.90 5.20 -37.83
CA THR A 488 -13.69 6.65 -37.82
C THR A 488 -12.31 7.01 -38.35
N ASP A 489 -12.15 8.27 -38.79
CA ASP A 489 -10.86 8.79 -39.27
C ASP A 489 -9.77 8.82 -38.18
N ALA A 490 -10.16 8.63 -36.90
CA ALA A 490 -9.23 8.50 -35.79
C ALA A 490 -8.18 7.40 -36.05
N LEU A 491 -8.56 6.35 -36.79
CA LEU A 491 -7.65 5.29 -37.24
C LEU A 491 -6.39 5.85 -37.93
N PHE A 492 -6.56 6.76 -38.89
CA PHE A 492 -5.44 7.34 -39.64
C PHE A 492 -4.65 8.34 -38.79
N THR A 493 -5.34 9.16 -38.00
CA THR A 493 -4.66 10.15 -37.16
C THR A 493 -3.84 9.51 -36.05
N ASP A 494 -4.35 8.43 -35.45
CA ASP A 494 -3.67 7.74 -34.36
C ASP A 494 -2.50 6.90 -34.87
N GLU A 495 -2.63 6.28 -36.05
CA GLU A 495 -1.51 5.59 -36.70
C GLU A 495 -0.39 6.57 -37.09
N ALA A 496 -0.73 7.73 -37.68
CA ALA A 496 0.26 8.75 -38.00
C ALA A 496 1.00 9.24 -36.74
N LYS A 497 0.28 9.54 -35.66
CA LYS A 497 0.88 9.93 -34.38
C LYS A 497 1.73 8.83 -33.75
N ALA A 498 1.32 7.56 -33.86
CA ALA A 498 2.11 6.44 -33.37
C ALA A 498 3.42 6.32 -34.15
N ARG A 499 3.36 6.48 -35.47
CA ARG A 499 4.55 6.43 -36.33
C ARG A 499 5.51 7.59 -36.10
N ASP A 500 4.99 8.80 -35.87
CA ASP A 500 5.82 9.97 -35.54
C ASP A 500 6.52 9.79 -34.18
N ARG A 501 5.82 9.19 -33.19
CA ARG A 501 6.42 8.82 -31.90
C ARG A 501 7.51 7.76 -32.08
N ASP A 502 7.25 6.71 -32.85
CA ASP A 502 8.23 5.66 -33.14
C ASP A 502 9.50 6.22 -33.79
N GLN A 503 9.36 7.17 -34.72
CA GLN A 503 10.49 7.84 -35.33
C GLN A 503 11.27 8.69 -34.32
N ALA A 504 10.58 9.50 -33.50
CA ALA A 504 11.24 10.32 -32.49
C ALA A 504 11.97 9.47 -31.43
N ASP A 505 11.39 8.35 -31.01
CA ASP A 505 12.01 7.40 -30.10
C ASP A 505 13.25 6.75 -30.73
N LEU A 506 13.19 6.36 -32.01
CA LEU A 506 14.32 5.80 -32.74
C LEU A 506 15.47 6.81 -32.91
N ASP A 507 15.15 8.05 -33.25
CA ASP A 507 16.13 9.13 -33.39
C ASP A 507 16.82 9.42 -32.04
N TRP A 508 16.06 9.42 -30.94
CA TRP A 508 16.61 9.54 -29.59
C TRP A 508 17.53 8.37 -29.22
N LEU A 509 17.15 7.12 -29.54
CA LEU A 509 18.01 5.95 -29.31
C LEU A 509 19.32 6.02 -30.10
N ALA A 510 19.26 6.51 -31.34
CA ALA A 510 20.45 6.71 -32.16
C ALA A 510 21.39 7.77 -31.57
N ALA A 511 20.84 8.86 -31.04
CA ALA A 511 21.60 9.96 -30.44
C ALA A 511 22.20 9.59 -29.07
N GLU A 512 21.43 9.00 -28.17
CA GLU A 512 21.85 8.74 -26.77
C GLU A 512 22.60 7.41 -26.64
N TRP A 513 22.15 6.36 -27.32
CA TRP A 513 22.65 4.99 -27.14
C TRP A 513 23.50 4.49 -28.30
N HIS A 514 23.72 5.31 -29.33
CA HIS A 514 24.45 4.93 -30.54
C HIS A 514 23.91 3.63 -31.17
N ALA A 515 22.60 3.38 -31.04
CA ALA A 515 21.96 2.21 -31.62
C ALA A 515 22.02 2.33 -33.15
N ALA A 516 23.03 1.71 -33.76
CA ALA A 516 23.50 1.98 -35.12
C ALA A 516 22.35 2.15 -36.13
N PRO A 517 22.40 3.16 -37.03
CA PRO A 517 21.42 3.29 -38.10
C PRO A 517 21.45 2.05 -39.00
N ASP A 518 20.29 1.69 -39.53
CA ASP A 518 20.13 0.54 -40.42
C ASP A 518 21.11 0.65 -41.61
N PRO A 519 21.99 -0.35 -41.86
CA PRO A 519 22.90 -0.32 -43.00
C PRO A 519 22.20 -0.23 -44.36
N LEU A 520 20.88 -0.43 -44.42
CA LEU A 520 20.08 -0.33 -45.66
C LEU A 520 19.54 1.08 -45.98
N ALA A 521 19.81 2.10 -45.16
CA ALA A 521 19.32 3.47 -45.40
C ALA A 521 20.25 4.35 -46.28
N LEU A 522 21.38 3.81 -46.77
CA LEU A 522 22.36 4.55 -47.59
C LEU A 522 22.55 3.99 -49.01
N SER A 523 21.58 3.26 -49.57
CA SER A 523 21.60 2.81 -50.96
C SER A 523 20.42 3.32 -51.77
#